data_AF-A0A962YBI2-F1
#
_entry.id   AF-A0A962YBI2-F1
#
_cell.length_a   1.000
_cell.length_b   1.000
_cell.length_c   1.000
_cell.angle_alpha   90.00
_cell.angle_beta   90.00
_cell.angle_gamma   90.00
#
_symmetry.space_group_name_H-M   'P 1'
#
loop_
_entity.id
_entity.type
_entity.pdbx_description
1 polymer ?
#
loop_
_entity_poly.entity_id
_entity_poly.type
_entity_poly.pdbx_seq_one_letter_code
_entity_poly.pdbx_strand_id
1 'polypeptide(L)'
;FALQVATQPGLIEETDFAPLRALGFSDEDIWDIGAIAAFFGMSNRLAALTGMWANHEFYLLGRVPKQQSGAASKPSPSSGKKKSGKK
;
A
#
# COMPACT_ATOMS: atom_id res chain seq x y z
N PHE A 1 -7.39 -13.95 11.86
CA PHE A 1 -6.49 -14.83 11.10
C PHE A 1 -5.05 -14.28 11.01
N ALA A 2 -4.74 -13.26 10.21
CA ALA A 2 -3.34 -12.78 10.03
C ALA A 2 -2.59 -12.48 11.34
N LEU A 3 -3.23 -11.83 12.30
CA LEU A 3 -2.63 -11.56 13.61
C LEU A 3 -2.24 -12.87 14.33
N GLN A 4 -3.17 -13.82 14.40
CA GLN A 4 -2.97 -15.14 15.01
C GLN A 4 -1.86 -15.93 14.32
N VAL A 5 -1.78 -15.88 12.99
CA VAL A 5 -0.66 -16.47 12.21
C VAL A 5 0.68 -15.86 12.62
N ALA A 6 0.76 -14.54 12.78
CA ALA A 6 2.01 -13.86 13.10
C ALA A 6 2.46 -14.06 14.56
N THR A 7 1.52 -14.11 15.51
CA THR A 7 1.81 -14.10 16.96
C THR A 7 1.68 -15.45 17.65
N GLN A 8 0.70 -16.26 17.26
CA GLN A 8 0.34 -17.52 17.92
C GLN A 8 -0.05 -18.61 16.91
N PRO A 9 0.85 -18.98 15.96
CA PRO A 9 0.51 -19.92 14.90
C PRO A 9 0.11 -21.31 15.41
N GLY A 10 0.57 -21.70 16.60
CA GLY A 10 0.20 -22.98 17.22
C GLY A 10 -1.24 -23.06 17.76
N LEU A 11 -1.98 -21.95 17.75
CA LEU A 11 -3.39 -21.90 18.14
C LEU A 11 -4.34 -21.90 16.93
N ILE A 12 -3.82 -22.07 15.71
CA ILE A 12 -4.66 -22.11 14.51
C ILE A 12 -5.39 -23.45 14.48
N GLU A 13 -6.72 -23.38 14.38
CA GLU A 13 -7.60 -24.53 14.28
C GLU A 13 -8.44 -24.47 13.00
N GLU A 14 -9.02 -25.59 12.56
CA GLU A 14 -9.88 -25.65 11.36
C GLU A 14 -11.08 -24.70 11.47
N THR A 15 -11.55 -24.43 12.69
CA THR A 15 -12.64 -23.48 12.97
C THR A 15 -12.30 -22.04 12.59
N ASP A 16 -11.01 -21.68 12.51
CA ASP A 16 -10.59 -20.32 12.14
C ASP A 16 -10.80 -20.01 10.64
N PHE A 17 -10.93 -21.04 9.81
CA PHE A 17 -11.08 -20.90 8.36
C PHE A 17 -12.54 -20.69 7.92
N ALA A 18 -13.50 -21.26 8.66
CA ALA A 18 -14.93 -21.15 8.32
C ALA A 18 -15.45 -19.69 8.28
N PRO A 19 -15.10 -18.81 9.24
CA PRO A 19 -15.47 -17.40 9.17
C PRO A 19 -14.89 -16.66 7.96
N LEU A 20 -13.68 -17.03 7.53
CA LEU A 20 -13.02 -16.39 6.37
C LEU A 20 -13.74 -16.77 5.07
N ARG A 21 -14.08 -18.05 4.90
CA ARG A 21 -14.88 -18.52 3.76
C ARG A 21 -16.26 -17.85 3.73
N ALA A 22 -16.87 -17.64 4.90
CA ALA A 22 -18.16 -16.95 5.00
C ALA A 22 -18.11 -15.47 4.57
N LEU A 23 -16.94 -14.83 4.66
CA LEU A 23 -16.70 -13.48 4.14
C LEU A 23 -16.39 -13.44 2.64
N GLY A 24 -16.37 -14.60 1.97
CA GLY A 24 -16.10 -14.72 0.54
C GLY A 24 -14.62 -14.86 0.16
N PHE A 25 -13.73 -15.08 1.13
CA PHE A 25 -12.34 -15.43 0.83
C PHE A 25 -12.26 -16.85 0.27
N SER A 26 -11.53 -17.01 -0.83
CA SER A 26 -11.16 -18.33 -1.36
C SER A 26 -10.08 -18.97 -0.48
N ASP A 27 -9.90 -20.28 -0.60
CA ASP A 27 -8.82 -20.97 0.11
C ASP A 27 -7.43 -20.44 -0.30
N GLU A 28 -7.27 -19.99 -1.55
CA GLU A 28 -6.05 -19.34 -2.04
C GLU A 28 -5.84 -17.98 -1.35
N ASP A 29 -6.89 -17.17 -1.21
CA ASP A 29 -6.77 -15.88 -0.50
C ASP A 29 -6.39 -16.08 0.97
N ILE A 30 -6.96 -17.12 1.62
CA ILE A 30 -6.65 -17.45 3.01
C ILE A 30 -5.19 -17.90 3.14
N TRP A 31 -4.71 -18.70 2.18
CA TRP A 31 -3.31 -19.07 2.09
C TRP A 31 -2.40 -17.84 1.94
N ASP A 32 -2.71 -16.93 1.03
CA ASP A 32 -1.94 -15.70 0.80
C ASP A 32 -1.88 -14.81 2.05
N ILE A 33 -3.01 -14.64 2.74
CA ILE A 33 -3.06 -13.91 4.01
C ILE A 33 -2.13 -14.56 5.04
N GLY A 34 -2.16 -15.89 5.14
CA GLY A 34 -1.29 -16.65 6.04
C GLY A 34 0.19 -16.52 5.68
N ALA A 35 0.53 -16.68 4.41
CA ALA A 35 1.89 -16.62 3.91
C ALA A 35 2.53 -15.23 4.13
N ILE A 36 1.80 -14.16 3.82
CA ILE A 36 2.27 -12.78 4.04
C ILE A 36 2.45 -12.52 5.53
N ALA A 37 1.48 -12.91 6.37
CA ALA A 37 1.57 -12.73 7.81
C ALA A 37 2.75 -13.50 8.43
N ALA A 38 3.01 -14.73 7.99
CA ALA A 38 4.13 -15.54 8.44
C ALA A 38 5.48 -14.93 8.02
N PHE A 39 5.60 -14.51 6.76
CA PHE A 39 6.81 -13.90 6.22
C PHE A 39 7.19 -12.62 6.98
N PHE A 40 6.23 -11.70 7.16
CA PHE A 40 6.49 -10.48 7.91
C PHE A 40 6.67 -10.75 9.41
N GLY A 41 6.02 -11.77 9.96
CA GLY A 41 6.30 -12.23 11.31
C GLY A 41 7.76 -12.64 11.49
N MET A 42 8.34 -13.40 10.55
CA MET A 42 9.77 -13.74 10.55
C MET A 42 10.64 -12.48 10.38
N SER A 43 10.34 -11.66 9.38
CA SER A 43 11.09 -10.43 9.07
C SER A 43 11.15 -9.48 10.27
N ASN A 44 10.03 -9.29 10.96
CA ASN A 44 9.95 -8.46 12.16
C ASN A 44 10.82 -9.01 13.29
N ARG A 45 10.91 -10.33 13.46
CA ARG A 45 11.81 -10.96 14.44
C ARG A 45 13.27 -10.69 14.11
N LEU A 46 13.66 -10.75 12.84
CA LEU A 46 15.02 -10.42 12.39
C LEU A 46 15.34 -8.94 12.56
N ALA A 47 14.42 -8.05 12.20
CA ALA A 47 14.58 -6.61 12.37
C ALA A 47 14.73 -6.24 13.86
N ALA A 48 13.90 -6.82 14.74
CA ALA A 48 14.00 -6.61 16.19
C ALA A 48 15.33 -7.14 16.75
N LEU A 49 15.75 -8.34 16.35
CA LEU A 49 16.99 -8.96 16.79
C LEU A 49 18.22 -8.11 16.42
N THR A 50 18.21 -7.50 15.24
CA THR A 50 19.34 -6.71 14.73
C THR A 50 19.26 -5.23 15.09
N GLY A 51 18.16 -4.78 15.72
CA GLY A 51 17.91 -3.37 15.99
C GLY A 51 17.81 -2.54 14.70
N MET A 52 17.22 -3.10 13.64
CA MET A 52 17.11 -2.46 12.33
C MET A 52 16.14 -1.28 12.35
N TRP A 53 16.57 -0.14 11.80
CA TRP A 53 15.76 1.08 11.70
C TRP A 53 15.26 1.29 10.27
N ALA A 54 14.09 1.90 10.13
CA ALA A 54 13.57 2.30 8.82
C ALA A 54 14.38 3.48 8.24
N ASN A 55 14.54 3.50 6.91
CA ASN A 55 15.17 4.61 6.20
C ASN A 55 14.38 5.92 6.37
N HIS A 56 15.08 7.05 6.31
CA HIS A 56 14.50 8.36 6.59
C HIS A 56 13.41 8.78 5.57
N GLU A 57 13.51 8.30 4.34
CA GLU A 57 12.54 8.58 3.27
C GLU A 57 11.15 7.99 3.59
N PHE A 58 11.08 6.89 4.34
CA PHE A 58 9.81 6.24 4.70
C PHE A 58 8.95 7.07 5.65
N TYR A 59 9.53 8.03 6.40
CA TYR A 59 8.79 8.84 7.37
C TYR A 59 7.92 9.92 6.71
N LEU A 60 8.16 10.28 5.45
CA LEU A 60 7.30 11.20 4.69
C LEU A 60 6.51 10.50 3.59
N LEU A 61 6.97 9.33 3.14
CA LEU A 61 6.34 8.56 2.07
C LEU A 61 4.84 8.34 2.35
N GLY A 62 3.99 8.64 1.36
CA GLY A 62 2.53 8.43 1.42
C GLY A 62 1.74 9.47 2.23
N ARG A 63 2.39 10.40 2.96
CA ARG A 63 1.68 11.42 3.77
C ARG A 63 1.23 12.64 2.97
N VAL A 64 1.91 12.95 1.88
CA VAL A 64 1.54 14.04 0.96
C VAL A 64 1.00 13.41 -0.32
N PRO A 65 -0.24 13.70 -0.72
CA PRO A 65 -0.77 13.25 -2.00
C PRO A 65 0.15 13.71 -3.12
N LYS A 66 0.59 12.76 -3.96
CA LYS A 66 1.36 13.10 -5.15
C LYS A 66 0.47 13.98 -6.03
N GLN A 67 0.94 15.19 -6.36
CA GLN A 67 0.26 15.99 -7.37
C GLN A 67 0.23 15.16 -8.66
N GLN A 68 -0.98 14.88 -9.15
CA GLN A 68 -1.14 14.17 -10.41
C GLN A 68 -0.41 14.97 -11.49
N SER A 69 0.65 14.39 -12.05
CA SER A 69 1.25 14.86 -13.29
C SER A 69 0.25 14.56 -14.41
N GLY A 70 -0.77 15.41 -14.52
CA GLY A 70 -1.96 15.15 -15.32
C GLY A 70 -2.98 16.29 -15.33
N ALA A 71 -2.58 17.52 -15.06
CA ALA A 71 -3.28 18.67 -15.64
C ALA A 71 -2.51 19.01 -16.91
N ALA A 72 -3.06 18.63 -18.07
CA ALA A 72 -2.61 19.12 -19.36
C ALA A 72 -2.37 20.62 -19.23
N SER A 73 -1.12 21.03 -19.44
CA SER A 73 -0.71 22.42 -19.54
C SER A 73 -1.59 23.07 -20.61
N LYS A 74 -2.64 23.79 -20.19
CA LYS A 74 -3.34 24.71 -21.07
C LYS A 74 -2.26 25.63 -21.65
N PRO A 75 -2.16 25.78 -22.98
CA PRO A 75 -1.17 26.68 -23.54
C PRO A 75 -1.49 28.09 -23.04
N SER A 76 -0.48 28.76 -22.48
CA SER A 76 -0.54 30.20 -22.22
C SER A 76 -1.09 30.93 -23.45
N PRO A 77 -1.98 31.90 -23.30
CA PRO A 77 -2.46 32.67 -24.45
C PRO A 77 -1.27 33.45 -25.02
N SER A 78 -0.77 32.95 -26.15
CA SER A 78 0.04 33.68 -27.11
C SER A 78 -0.60 35.05 -27.30
N SER A 79 0.19 36.09 -27.05
CA SER A 79 -0.16 37.49 -27.25
C SER A 79 -0.47 37.72 -28.73
N GLY A 80 -1.74 37.55 -29.09
CA GLY A 80 -2.28 37.95 -30.38
C GLY A 80 -2.09 39.45 -30.57
N LYS A 81 -1.03 39.81 -31.32
CA LYS A 81 -0.81 41.14 -31.87
C LYS A 81 -2.06 41.49 -32.70
N LYS A 82 -2.94 42.34 -32.15
CA LYS A 82 -4.07 42.91 -32.89
C LYS A 82 -3.49 43.66 -34.10
N LYS A 83 -3.67 43.10 -35.31
CA LYS A 83 -3.71 43.89 -36.54
C LYS A 83 -4.95 44.78 -36.45
N SER A 84 -4.78 45.97 -35.90
CA SER A 84 -5.72 47.07 -36.02
C SER A 84 -5.45 47.75 -37.36
N GLY A 85 -6.13 47.28 -38.42
CA GLY A 85 -6.38 48.13 -39.58
C GLY A 85 -7.44 49.16 -39.19
N LYS A 86 -7.06 50.44 -39.23
CA LYS A 86 -7.99 51.57 -39.20
C LYS A 86 -7.52 52.56 -40.25
N LYS A 87 -8.41 52.74 -41.24
CA LYS A 87 -8.63 53.88 -42.15
C LYS A 87 -7.48 54.85 -42.37
#